data_AF-A0A2E9ECE7-F1
#
_entry.id   AF-A0A2E9ECE7-F1
#
_cell.length_a   1.000
_cell.length_b   1.000
_cell.length_c   1.000
_cell.angle_alpha   90.00
_cell.angle_beta   90.00
_cell.angle_gamma   90.00
#
_symmetry.space_group_name_H-M   'P 1'
#
loop_
_entity.id
_entity.type
_entity.pdbx_description
1 polymer ?
#
loop_
_entity_poly.entity_id
_entity_poly.type
_entity_poly.pdbx_seq_one_letter_code
_entity_poly.pdbx_strand_id
1 'polypeptide(L)'
;MSYYKNARFRCLALSACRGIIASFLFASVFLYAENIEPESQYQLQLLQQEVMELRGLIESLDYETKRQKAVADDRYLELDARLQNLLKEKRIENKGAGLQEQPSEVLPDFELGGEKELYDTARQLIRNRQFEKAVEQLNNFIKSFPESQLIANAYYWLGQV
;
A
#
# COMPACT_ATOMS: atom_id res chain seq x y z
N MET A 1 24.59 -77.08 -54.19
CA MET A 1 23.48 -76.74 -53.27
C MET A 1 23.95 -76.14 -51.93
N SER A 2 25.04 -75.35 -51.86
CA SER A 2 25.65 -74.93 -50.57
C SER A 2 25.96 -73.43 -50.42
N TYR A 3 25.33 -72.55 -51.22
CA TYR A 3 25.61 -71.11 -51.19
C TYR A 3 24.46 -70.24 -50.63
N TYR A 4 23.23 -70.77 -50.53
CA TYR A 4 22.07 -70.02 -50.02
C TYR A 4 21.88 -70.06 -48.50
N LYS A 5 22.54 -70.98 -47.77
CA LYS A 5 22.42 -71.05 -46.30
C LYS A 5 23.17 -69.91 -45.60
N ASN A 6 24.35 -69.52 -46.08
CA ASN A 6 25.21 -68.52 -45.41
C ASN A 6 24.71 -67.07 -45.53
N ALA A 7 23.91 -66.76 -46.57
CA ALA A 7 23.34 -65.42 -46.77
C ALA A 7 22.19 -65.12 -45.79
N ARG A 8 21.35 -66.12 -45.47
CA ARG A 8 20.24 -65.97 -44.51
C ARG A 8 20.74 -65.73 -43.07
N PHE A 9 21.80 -66.42 -42.64
CA PHE A 9 22.39 -66.19 -41.31
C PHE A 9 23.06 -64.82 -41.16
N ARG A 10 23.69 -64.31 -42.24
CA ARG A 10 24.30 -62.97 -42.23
C ARG A 10 23.27 -61.84 -42.17
N CYS A 11 22.12 -61.97 -42.85
CA CYS A 11 21.04 -60.99 -42.74
C CYS A 11 20.35 -61.00 -41.37
N LEU A 12 20.15 -62.17 -40.76
CA LEU A 12 19.55 -62.29 -39.41
C LEU A 12 20.44 -61.69 -38.31
N ALA A 13 21.76 -61.86 -38.44
CA ALA A 13 22.74 -61.27 -37.52
C ALA A 13 22.79 -59.73 -37.61
N LEU A 14 22.63 -59.16 -38.81
CA LEU A 14 22.66 -57.71 -39.01
C LEU A 14 21.40 -57.00 -38.47
N SER A 15 20.22 -57.64 -38.54
CA SER A 15 18.99 -57.10 -37.95
C SER A 15 18.99 -57.19 -36.42
N ALA A 16 19.54 -58.27 -35.86
CA ALA A 16 19.70 -58.43 -34.40
C ALA A 16 20.67 -57.41 -33.82
N CYS A 17 21.79 -57.12 -34.50
CA CYS A 17 22.77 -56.14 -34.04
C CYS A 17 22.22 -54.70 -34.07
N ARG A 18 21.42 -54.36 -35.10
CA ARG A 18 20.73 -53.05 -35.16
C ARG A 18 19.71 -52.85 -34.05
N GLY A 19 18.95 -53.89 -33.67
CA GLY A 19 18.02 -53.85 -32.55
C GLY A 19 18.71 -53.66 -31.20
N ILE A 20 19.81 -54.38 -30.96
CA ILE A 20 20.56 -54.28 -29.70
C ILE A 20 21.21 -52.89 -29.55
N ILE A 21 21.79 -52.33 -30.61
CA ILE A 21 22.38 -50.99 -30.59
C ILE A 21 21.30 -49.91 -30.39
N ALA A 22 20.14 -50.05 -31.04
CA ALA A 22 19.01 -49.14 -30.83
C ALA A 22 18.48 -49.21 -29.39
N SER A 23 18.38 -50.40 -28.80
CA SER A 23 17.99 -50.57 -27.40
C SER A 23 19.03 -50.05 -26.42
N PHE A 24 20.33 -50.18 -26.71
CA PHE A 24 21.40 -49.61 -25.88
C PHE A 24 21.45 -48.09 -25.97
N LEU A 25 21.24 -47.51 -27.16
CA LEU A 25 21.14 -46.06 -27.33
C LEU A 25 19.87 -45.51 -26.69
N PHE A 26 18.74 -46.20 -26.84
CA PHE A 26 17.47 -45.85 -26.17
C PHE A 26 17.61 -45.96 -24.66
N ALA A 27 18.23 -47.03 -24.13
CA ALA A 27 18.54 -47.16 -22.71
C ALA A 27 19.52 -46.08 -22.24
N SER A 28 20.52 -45.68 -23.03
CA SER A 28 21.44 -44.59 -22.69
C SER A 28 20.73 -43.23 -22.63
N VAL A 29 19.85 -42.93 -23.61
CA VAL A 29 19.06 -41.68 -23.64
C VAL A 29 18.02 -41.67 -22.52
N PHE A 30 17.41 -42.82 -22.22
CA PHE A 30 16.44 -42.99 -21.14
C PHE A 30 17.10 -42.90 -19.75
N LEU A 31 18.32 -43.43 -19.58
CA LEU A 31 19.14 -43.27 -18.36
C LEU A 31 19.63 -41.83 -18.15
N TYR A 32 19.78 -41.04 -19.21
CA TYR A 32 20.12 -39.62 -19.11
C TYR A 32 18.92 -38.71 -18.80
N ALA A 33 17.69 -39.19 -19.00
CA ALA A 33 16.47 -38.41 -18.74
C ALA A 33 16.02 -38.44 -17.26
N GLU A 34 16.64 -39.27 -16.43
CA GLU A 34 16.23 -39.51 -15.03
C GLU A 34 17.15 -38.80 -14.02
N ASN A 35 17.55 -37.55 -14.33
CA ASN A 35 18.21 -36.66 -13.38
C ASN A 35 17.51 -35.30 -13.38
N ILE A 36 16.21 -35.30 -13.12
CA ILE A 36 15.59 -34.11 -12.57
C ILE A 36 16.02 -34.08 -11.11
N GLU A 37 17.02 -33.24 -10.77
CA GLU A 37 17.52 -33.17 -9.40
C GLU A 37 16.37 -32.84 -8.43
N PRO A 38 15.99 -33.77 -7.53
CA PRO A 38 14.80 -33.63 -6.68
C PRO A 38 14.92 -32.42 -5.74
N GLU A 39 16.15 -31.96 -5.49
CA GLU A 39 16.45 -30.78 -4.69
C GLU A 39 15.91 -29.49 -5.33
N SER A 40 16.05 -29.33 -6.65
CA SER A 40 15.55 -28.15 -7.36
C SER A 40 14.03 -28.06 -7.38
N GLN A 41 13.34 -29.21 -7.48
CA GLN A 41 11.89 -29.28 -7.43
C GLN A 41 11.35 -28.99 -6.03
N TYR A 42 12.05 -29.46 -5.00
CA TYR A 42 11.73 -29.17 -3.61
C TYR A 42 11.88 -27.68 -3.29
N GLN A 43 12.95 -27.04 -3.77
CA GLN A 43 13.16 -25.59 -3.61
C GLN A 43 12.03 -24.77 -4.26
N LEU A 44 11.60 -25.15 -5.46
CA LEU A 44 10.48 -24.48 -6.13
C LEU A 44 9.19 -24.62 -5.32
N GLN A 45 8.93 -25.79 -4.77
CA GLN A 45 7.74 -26.05 -3.95
C GLN A 45 7.76 -25.24 -2.65
N LEU A 46 8.93 -25.12 -2.00
CA LEU A 46 9.11 -24.29 -0.80
C LEU A 46 8.84 -22.81 -1.10
N LEU A 47 9.42 -22.29 -2.18
CA LEU A 47 9.21 -20.90 -2.59
C LEU A 47 7.74 -20.61 -2.94
N GLN A 48 7.05 -21.56 -3.58
CA GLN A 48 5.61 -21.41 -3.84
C GLN A 48 4.80 -21.34 -2.56
N GLN A 49 5.15 -22.15 -1.55
CA GLN A 49 4.51 -22.09 -0.24
C GLN A 49 4.75 -20.76 0.46
N GLU A 50 5.99 -20.25 0.44
CA GLU A 50 6.33 -18.96 1.01
C GLU A 50 5.59 -17.80 0.31
N VAL A 51 5.47 -17.83 -1.03
CA VAL A 51 4.68 -16.83 -1.77
C VAL A 51 3.20 -16.88 -1.39
N MET A 52 2.65 -18.08 -1.15
CA MET A 52 1.27 -18.21 -0.68
C MET A 52 1.08 -17.62 0.72
N GLU A 53 2.02 -17.87 1.62
CA GLU A 53 2.02 -17.30 2.97
C GLU A 53 2.12 -15.77 2.95
N LEU A 54 3.10 -15.24 2.21
CA LEU A 54 3.29 -13.79 2.08
C LEU A 54 2.06 -13.11 1.48
N ARG A 55 1.38 -13.73 0.51
CA ARG A 55 0.10 -13.22 -0.02
C ARG A 55 -0.99 -13.19 1.05
N GLY A 56 -1.10 -14.24 1.85
CA GLY A 56 -2.04 -14.28 2.97
C GLY A 56 -1.76 -13.17 4.01
N LEU A 57 -0.49 -12.91 4.31
CA LEU A 57 -0.08 -11.82 5.19
C LEU A 57 -0.38 -10.43 4.60
N ILE A 58 -0.22 -10.26 3.28
CA ILE A 58 -0.58 -9.01 2.61
C ILE A 58 -2.10 -8.79 2.69
N GLU A 59 -2.89 -9.83 2.49
CA GLU A 59 -4.36 -9.75 2.60
C GLU A 59 -4.81 -9.42 4.03
N SER A 60 -4.18 -10.00 5.06
CA SER A 60 -4.51 -9.69 6.45
C SER A 60 -4.15 -8.24 6.81
N LEU A 61 -2.97 -7.78 6.41
CA LEU A 61 -2.51 -6.41 6.66
C LEU A 61 -3.37 -5.38 5.91
N ASP A 62 -3.78 -5.66 4.68
CA ASP A 62 -4.68 -4.79 3.92
C ASP A 62 -6.05 -4.67 4.61
N TYR A 63 -6.59 -5.80 5.09
CA TYR A 63 -7.83 -5.79 5.85
C TYR A 63 -7.71 -5.00 7.16
N GLU A 64 -6.64 -5.21 7.93
CA GLU A 64 -6.38 -4.45 9.16
C GLU A 64 -6.27 -2.95 8.88
N THR A 65 -5.55 -2.58 7.82
CA THR A 65 -5.38 -1.19 7.41
C THR A 65 -6.72 -0.56 7.05
N LYS A 66 -7.56 -1.26 6.26
CA LYS A 66 -8.91 -0.79 5.90
C LYS A 66 -9.79 -0.61 7.14
N ARG A 67 -9.74 -1.58 8.06
CA ARG A 67 -10.50 -1.52 9.32
C ARG A 67 -10.05 -0.35 10.19
N GLN A 68 -8.75 -0.16 10.37
CA GLN A 68 -8.21 0.95 11.17
C GLN A 68 -8.60 2.31 10.60
N LYS A 69 -8.55 2.47 9.27
CA LYS A 69 -8.98 3.70 8.60
C LYS A 69 -10.46 3.99 8.83
N ALA A 70 -11.34 3.01 8.64
CA ALA A 70 -12.77 3.18 8.89
C ALA A 70 -13.06 3.62 10.34
N VAL A 71 -12.39 2.99 11.32
CA VAL A 71 -12.52 3.37 12.74
C VAL A 71 -12.01 4.78 13.01
N ALA A 72 -10.93 5.21 12.34
CA ALA A 72 -10.42 6.57 12.46
C ALA A 72 -11.45 7.58 11.91
N ASP A 73 -11.98 7.33 10.72
CA ASP A 73 -12.98 8.19 10.07
C ASP A 73 -14.26 8.33 10.92
N ASP A 74 -14.78 7.22 11.44
CA ASP A 74 -15.96 7.23 12.32
C ASP A 74 -15.70 8.09 13.58
N ARG A 75 -14.51 7.95 14.18
CA ARG A 75 -14.13 8.73 15.36
C ARG A 75 -13.98 10.21 15.03
N TYR A 76 -13.47 10.56 13.85
CA TYR A 76 -13.40 11.96 13.41
C TYR A 76 -14.79 12.59 13.30
N LEU A 77 -15.76 11.86 12.77
CA LEU A 77 -17.15 12.33 12.67
C LEU A 77 -17.79 12.51 14.06
N GLU A 78 -17.55 11.57 14.98
CA GLU A 78 -18.03 11.67 16.36
C GLU A 78 -17.41 12.89 17.08
N LEU A 79 -16.10 13.10 16.94
CA LEU A 79 -15.41 14.24 17.53
C LEU A 79 -15.96 15.57 17.01
N ASP A 80 -16.25 15.68 15.72
CA ASP A 80 -16.86 16.88 15.13
C ASP A 80 -18.27 17.13 15.69
N ALA A 81 -19.13 16.10 15.71
CA ALA A 81 -20.46 16.21 16.29
C ALA A 81 -20.41 16.64 17.76
N ARG A 82 -19.49 16.07 18.55
CA ARG A 82 -19.28 16.44 19.94
C ARG A 82 -18.80 17.89 20.08
N LEU A 83 -17.86 18.31 19.24
CA LEU A 83 -17.34 19.68 19.26
C LEU A 83 -18.43 20.70 18.90
N GLN A 84 -19.26 20.41 17.89
CA GLN A 84 -20.41 21.25 17.55
C GLN A 84 -21.41 21.36 18.71
N ASN A 85 -21.66 20.25 19.42
CA ASN A 85 -22.52 20.23 20.60
C ASN A 85 -21.94 21.08 21.74
N LEU A 86 -20.64 20.96 22.03
CA LEU A 86 -19.95 21.80 23.02
C LEU A 86 -19.98 23.28 22.65
N LEU A 87 -19.78 23.63 21.37
CA LEU A 87 -19.89 25.01 20.89
C LEU A 87 -21.32 25.56 21.00
N LYS A 88 -22.32 24.70 20.83
CA LYS A 88 -23.73 25.06 21.01
C LYS A 88 -24.07 25.26 22.48
N GLU A 89 -23.60 24.38 23.35
CA GLU A 89 -23.76 24.46 24.80
C GLU A 89 -23.10 25.72 25.36
N LYS A 90 -21.85 26.01 24.97
CA LYS A 90 -21.14 27.26 25.33
C LYS A 90 -21.89 28.51 24.87
N ARG A 91 -22.57 28.47 23.72
CA ARG A 91 -23.44 29.57 23.24
C ARG A 91 -24.72 29.75 24.07
N ILE A 92 -25.25 28.68 24.64
CA ILE A 92 -26.43 28.72 25.52
C ILE A 92 -26.01 29.21 26.91
N GLU A 93 -24.86 28.76 27.42
CA GLU A 93 -24.25 29.22 28.66
C GLU A 93 -23.96 30.73 28.62
N ASN A 94 -23.40 31.23 27.51
CA ASN A 94 -23.19 32.67 27.28
C ASN A 94 -24.48 33.49 27.13
N LYS A 95 -25.63 32.86 26.84
CA LYS A 95 -26.94 33.53 26.80
C LYS A 95 -27.66 33.56 28.15
N GLY A 96 -27.22 32.75 29.13
CA GLY A 96 -27.82 32.64 30.46
C GLY A 96 -27.15 33.51 31.53
N ALA A 97 -25.96 34.05 31.30
CA ALA A 97 -25.21 34.84 32.27
C ALA A 97 -25.11 36.31 31.86
N GLY A 98 -26.05 37.13 32.34
CA GLY A 98 -25.93 38.58 32.35
C GLY A 98 -25.55 39.09 33.74
N LEU A 99 -24.54 39.97 33.79
CA LEU A 99 -24.05 40.82 34.90
C LEU A 99 -23.01 40.19 35.84
N GLN A 100 -21.75 40.14 35.38
CA GLN A 100 -20.56 40.53 36.14
C GLN A 100 -19.38 40.72 35.19
N GLU A 101 -19.06 41.99 34.91
CA GLU A 101 -17.77 42.38 34.35
C GLU A 101 -16.71 42.21 35.44
N GLN A 102 -15.87 41.18 35.29
CA GLN A 102 -14.56 41.13 35.92
C GLN A 102 -13.53 40.74 34.86
N PRO A 103 -12.41 41.48 34.73
CA PRO A 103 -11.60 41.44 33.53
C PRO A 103 -10.85 40.12 33.42
N SER A 104 -11.32 39.26 32.53
CA SER A 104 -10.50 38.22 31.91
C SER A 104 -10.13 38.76 30.54
N GLU A 105 -8.85 39.03 30.36
CA GLU A 105 -8.17 39.54 29.17
C GLU A 105 -8.89 39.15 27.87
N VAL A 106 -9.50 40.15 27.24
CA VAL A 106 -10.09 40.04 25.91
C VAL A 106 -8.93 39.81 24.96
N LEU A 107 -8.67 38.54 24.62
CA LEU A 107 -8.03 38.23 23.34
C LEU A 107 -9.02 38.70 22.26
N PRO A 108 -8.63 39.66 21.39
CA PRO A 108 -9.55 40.29 20.47
C PRO A 108 -10.16 39.25 19.55
N ASP A 109 -11.45 39.41 19.26
CA ASP A 109 -12.09 38.90 18.05
C ASP A 109 -11.38 39.56 16.85
N PHE A 110 -10.19 39.08 16.51
CA PHE A 110 -9.38 39.65 15.44
C PHE A 110 -9.98 39.15 14.12
N GLU A 111 -10.53 40.08 13.36
CA GLU A 111 -10.98 39.96 11.97
C GLU A 111 -10.46 38.72 11.23
N LEU A 112 -11.21 37.61 11.35
CA LEU A 112 -10.89 36.34 10.69
C LEU A 112 -11.05 36.38 9.16
N GLY A 113 -11.48 37.51 8.58
CA GLY A 113 -11.70 37.65 7.14
C GLY A 113 -10.40 37.48 6.34
N GLY A 114 -9.34 38.19 6.73
CA GLY A 114 -8.06 38.14 6.03
C GLY A 114 -7.25 36.87 6.29
N GLU A 115 -7.28 36.35 7.52
CA GLU A 115 -6.56 35.09 7.86
C GLU A 115 -7.15 33.92 7.08
N LYS A 116 -8.48 33.85 7.01
CA LYS A 116 -9.19 32.72 6.41
C LYS A 116 -9.00 32.73 4.90
N GLU A 117 -8.99 33.90 4.28
CA GLU A 117 -8.76 34.03 2.83
C GLU A 117 -7.35 33.56 2.43
N LEU A 118 -6.32 33.91 3.21
CA LEU A 118 -4.96 33.43 2.96
C LEU A 118 -4.84 31.92 3.11
N TYR A 119 -5.46 31.36 4.14
CA TYR A 119 -5.51 29.92 4.36
C TYR A 119 -6.30 29.19 3.26
N ASP A 120 -7.44 29.73 2.83
CA ASP A 120 -8.27 29.15 1.77
C ASP A 120 -7.56 29.17 0.41
N THR A 121 -6.78 30.22 0.14
CA THR A 121 -5.92 30.32 -1.04
C THR A 121 -4.87 29.21 -1.05
N ALA A 122 -4.19 28.97 0.07
CA ALA A 122 -3.24 27.87 0.19
C ALA A 122 -3.91 26.52 -0.09
N ARG A 123 -5.11 26.28 0.45
CA ARG A 123 -5.86 25.04 0.19
C ARG A 123 -6.28 24.88 -1.28
N GLN A 124 -6.58 25.97 -1.98
CA GLN A 124 -6.83 25.93 -3.43
C GLN A 124 -5.59 25.48 -4.21
N LEU A 125 -4.41 25.99 -3.84
CA LEU A 125 -3.15 25.59 -4.47
C LEU A 125 -2.87 24.09 -4.27
N ILE A 126 -3.14 23.55 -3.07
CA ILE A 126 -3.04 22.11 -2.79
C ILE A 126 -3.98 21.31 -3.70
N ARG A 127 -5.25 21.72 -3.84
CA ARG A 127 -6.21 21.06 -4.74
C ARG A 127 -5.77 21.07 -6.19
N ASN A 128 -5.12 22.16 -6.62
CA ASN A 128 -4.58 22.32 -7.97
C ASN A 128 -3.20 21.66 -8.16
N ARG A 129 -2.71 20.90 -7.17
CA ARG A 129 -1.38 20.24 -7.14
C ARG A 129 -0.19 21.20 -7.26
N GLN A 130 -0.38 22.47 -6.92
CA GLN A 130 0.70 23.47 -6.89
C GLN A 130 1.35 23.50 -5.50
N PHE A 131 2.03 22.42 -5.14
CA PHE A 131 2.52 22.20 -3.77
C PHE A 131 3.59 23.21 -3.35
N GLU A 132 4.52 23.56 -4.23
CA GLU A 132 5.58 24.54 -3.95
C GLU A 132 5.00 25.90 -3.53
N LYS A 133 4.01 26.40 -4.28
CA LYS A 133 3.30 27.65 -3.96
C LYS A 133 2.44 27.52 -2.72
N ALA A 134 1.84 26.35 -2.49
CA ALA A 134 1.04 26.09 -1.30
C ALA A 134 1.91 26.13 -0.04
N VAL A 135 3.11 25.53 -0.08
CA VAL A 135 4.09 25.55 1.02
C VAL A 135 4.54 26.97 1.33
N GLU A 136 4.88 27.76 0.31
CA GLU A 136 5.23 29.17 0.50
C GLU A 136 4.09 29.92 1.21
N GLN A 137 2.85 29.69 0.77
CA GLN A 137 1.72 30.42 1.31
C GLN A 137 1.28 29.98 2.70
N LEU A 138 1.41 28.69 3.03
CA LEU A 138 1.22 28.21 4.40
C LEU A 138 2.30 28.75 5.35
N ASN A 139 3.56 28.81 4.91
CA ASN A 139 4.62 29.42 5.71
C ASN A 139 4.41 30.92 5.93
N ASN A 140 3.95 31.64 4.90
CA ASN A 140 3.57 33.05 5.03
C ASN A 140 2.42 33.22 6.01
N PHE A 141 1.39 32.37 5.93
CA PHE A 141 0.28 32.37 6.86
C PHE A 141 0.75 32.17 8.31
N ILE A 142 1.63 31.20 8.57
CA ILE A 142 2.18 30.93 9.92
C ILE A 142 2.98 32.12 10.46
N LYS A 143 3.76 32.79 9.59
CA LYS A 143 4.54 33.99 9.99
C LYS A 143 3.65 35.20 10.26
N SER A 144 2.61 35.39 9.45
CA SER A 144 1.71 36.54 9.55
C SER A 144 0.69 36.37 10.69
N PHE A 145 0.28 35.15 10.99
CA PHE A 145 -0.75 34.85 11.99
C PHE A 145 -0.31 33.73 12.95
N PRO A 146 0.74 33.97 13.77
CA PRO A 146 1.27 32.97 14.70
C PRO A 146 0.29 32.57 15.82
N GLU A 147 -0.75 33.36 16.06
CA GLU A 147 -1.79 33.08 17.06
C GLU A 147 -3.15 32.73 16.43
N SER A 148 -3.20 32.53 15.11
CA SER A 148 -4.46 32.15 14.45
C SER A 148 -4.95 30.78 14.91
N GLN A 149 -6.26 30.65 15.03
CA GLN A 149 -6.92 29.37 15.32
C GLN A 149 -6.70 28.33 14.20
N LEU A 150 -6.36 28.77 12.99
CA LEU A 150 -6.09 27.91 11.84
C LEU A 150 -4.63 27.46 11.76
N ILE A 151 -3.74 27.89 12.67
CA ILE A 151 -2.32 27.59 12.59
C ILE A 151 -2.01 26.10 12.71
N ALA A 152 -2.72 25.39 13.59
CA ALA A 152 -2.58 23.94 13.73
C ALA A 152 -2.95 23.23 12.42
N ASN A 153 -3.98 23.72 11.72
CA ASN A 153 -4.37 23.19 10.43
C ASN A 153 -3.32 23.50 9.35
N ALA A 154 -2.71 24.68 9.38
CA ALA A 154 -1.65 25.05 8.44
C ALA A 154 -0.43 24.11 8.58
N TYR A 155 -0.01 23.78 9.80
CA TYR A 155 1.05 22.80 10.04
C TYR A 155 0.68 21.40 9.57
N TYR A 156 -0.58 20.99 9.76
CA TYR A 156 -1.06 19.70 9.24
C TYR A 156 -0.92 19.61 7.72
N TRP A 157 -1.36 20.62 6.98
CA TRP A 157 -1.25 20.63 5.52
C TRP A 157 0.20 20.67 5.05
N LEU A 158 1.09 21.40 5.74
CA LEU A 158 2.54 21.41 5.43
C LEU A 158 3.20 20.03 5.56
N GLY A 159 2.71 19.15 6.44
CA GLY A 159 3.21 17.78 6.54
C GLY A 159 2.65 16.84 5.48
N GLN A 160 1.52 17.21 4.85
CA GLN A 160 0.83 16.40 3.85
C GLN A 160 1.29 16.68 2.42
N VAL A 161 1.71 17.91 2.12
CA VAL A 161 2.16 18.36 0.78
C VAL A 161 3.65 18.20 0.58
#